data_AF-A0A1Y1UN39-F1
#
_entry.id   AF-A0A1Y1UN39-F1
#
_cell.length_a   1.000
_cell.length_b   1.000
_cell.length_c   1.000
_cell.angle_alpha   90.00
_cell.angle_beta   90.00
_cell.angle_gamma   90.00
#
_symmetry.space_group_name_H-M   'P 1'
#
loop_
_entity.id
_entity.type
_entity.pdbx_description
1 polymer ?
#
loop_
_entity_poly.entity_id
_entity_poly.type
_entity_poly.pdbx_seq_one_letter_code
_entity_poly.pdbx_strand_id
1 'polypeptide(L)'
;MKLLSIITLAILNFCLVSAIPTKVQRNGKFIFWITGASSGKCSIYGLDSEYKNAKEIIVPSYFVVEGEKYYVTEIMNGAFANEKFEKVTFDFSGRNDVELIDSSFLNCKNLKEIYVIGGQITVNSNAFTGTKDVIFNGPGYSTFAKRLGEKLLKSWGLPVNYKGYEEAGTESRNKKMTDLYKLAKKIKENFNQYNWGSAGNNFASIIIYRTGNIRGLHMVYRELARIMGVDANTFLTVSDGSCTFWSYIQFKYDKWYDTWYSVDIINYNYSKYTGSTYPSDFFMKTSKVITHLSDISCNYNKDPSKWYVYLARFGSDYDYSISTRELIDDYIKKNKLGGDRA
;
A
#
# COMPACT_ATOMS: atom_id res chain seq x y z
N MET A 1 -4.82 3.14 67.59
CA MET A 1 -4.20 2.51 66.41
C MET A 1 -2.78 3.06 66.28
N LYS A 2 -1.73 2.22 66.26
CA LYS A 2 -0.34 2.71 66.21
C LYS A 2 -0.09 3.37 64.84
N LEU A 3 0.66 4.48 64.80
CA LEU A 3 1.01 5.21 63.56
C LEU A 3 1.58 4.27 62.47
N LEU A 4 2.36 3.28 62.92
CA LEU A 4 2.91 2.23 62.06
C LEU A 4 1.81 1.48 61.29
N SER A 5 0.69 1.13 61.95
CA SER A 5 -0.42 0.40 61.33
C SER A 5 -1.16 1.22 60.28
N ILE A 6 -1.24 2.55 60.45
CA ILE A 6 -1.84 3.46 59.46
C ILE A 6 -0.94 3.59 58.23
N ILE A 7 0.38 3.71 58.45
CA ILE A 7 1.38 3.75 57.37
C ILE A 7 1.39 2.42 56.60
N THR A 8 1.32 1.28 57.28
CA THR A 8 1.24 -0.02 56.60
C THR A 8 -0.05 -0.17 55.80
N LEU A 9 -1.21 0.29 56.31
CA LEU A 9 -2.46 0.28 55.55
C LEU A 9 -2.43 1.22 54.33
N ALA A 10 -1.81 2.40 54.48
CA ALA A 10 -1.65 3.36 53.39
C ALA A 10 -0.73 2.82 52.29
N ILE A 11 0.40 2.20 52.67
CA ILE A 11 1.30 1.52 51.72
C ILE A 11 0.61 0.33 51.08
N LEU A 12 -0.15 -0.48 51.83
CA LEU A 12 -0.89 -1.62 51.27
C LEU A 12 -1.96 -1.15 50.27
N ASN A 13 -2.70 -0.09 50.58
CA ASN A 13 -3.64 0.54 49.63
C ASN A 13 -2.91 1.10 48.40
N PHE A 14 -1.74 1.74 48.57
CA PHE A 14 -0.97 2.26 47.45
C PHE A 14 -0.41 1.14 46.57
N CYS A 15 0.07 0.04 47.16
CA CYS A 15 0.53 -1.15 46.45
C CYS A 15 -0.61 -1.91 45.74
N LEU A 16 -1.82 -1.94 46.32
CA LEU A 16 -3.01 -2.54 45.70
C LEU A 16 -3.55 -1.68 44.56
N VAL A 17 -3.48 -0.35 44.66
CA VAL A 17 -3.78 0.60 43.56
C VAL A 17 -2.75 0.49 42.42
N SER A 18 -1.54 -0.01 42.71
CA SER A 18 -0.45 -0.16 41.74
C SER A 18 -0.34 -1.55 41.11
N ALA A 19 -1.10 -2.54 41.59
CA ALA A 19 -1.04 -3.92 41.11
C ALA A 19 -2.07 -4.17 40.00
N ILE A 20 -1.93 -3.44 38.89
CA ILE A 20 -2.78 -3.63 37.70
C ILE A 20 -2.36 -4.95 37.02
N PRO A 21 -3.30 -5.81 36.64
CA PRO A 21 -2.98 -7.10 36.08
C PRO A 21 -2.31 -6.97 34.70
N THR A 22 -1.07 -7.41 34.59
CA THR A 22 -0.45 -7.88 33.32
C THR A 22 -1.09 -9.20 32.87
N LYS A 23 -2.42 -9.29 32.94
CA LYS A 23 -3.19 -10.52 32.67
C LYS A 23 -3.96 -10.37 31.38
N VAL A 24 -4.20 -11.52 30.77
CA VAL A 24 -5.14 -11.68 29.66
C VAL A 24 -6.53 -11.19 30.11
N GLN A 25 -7.09 -10.29 29.33
CA GLN A 25 -8.41 -9.72 29.50
C GLN A 25 -9.36 -10.29 28.45
N ARG A 26 -10.66 -10.23 28.74
CA ARG A 26 -11.74 -10.63 27.84
C ARG A 26 -12.89 -9.64 27.95
N ASN A 27 -13.51 -9.30 26.83
CA ASN A 27 -14.71 -8.45 26.79
C ASN A 27 -15.93 -9.17 26.17
N GLY A 28 -15.94 -10.50 26.19
CA GLY A 28 -16.92 -11.34 25.49
C GLY A 28 -16.56 -11.58 24.03
N LYS A 29 -15.90 -10.65 23.34
CA LYS A 29 -15.54 -10.80 21.92
C LYS A 29 -14.06 -11.04 21.66
N PHE A 30 -13.22 -10.21 22.25
CA PHE A 30 -11.78 -10.23 22.06
C PHE A 30 -11.10 -10.73 23.32
N ILE A 31 -10.03 -11.48 23.11
CA ILE A 31 -9.01 -11.81 24.10
C ILE A 31 -7.84 -10.86 23.84
N PHE A 32 -7.42 -10.10 24.85
CA PHE A 32 -6.39 -9.07 24.68
C PHE A 32 -5.49 -8.98 25.91
N TRP A 33 -4.29 -8.44 25.72
CA TRP A 33 -3.30 -8.22 26.77
C TRP A 33 -3.04 -6.72 26.91
N ILE A 34 -3.18 -6.19 28.13
CA ILE A 34 -2.70 -4.85 28.49
C ILE A 34 -1.16 -4.83 28.59
N THR A 35 -0.51 -4.11 27.68
CA THR A 35 0.95 -4.11 27.55
C THR A 35 1.56 -3.11 28.54
N GLY A 36 1.68 -3.51 29.81
CA GLY A 36 2.21 -2.66 30.87
C GLY A 36 1.20 -1.65 31.39
N ALA A 37 1.01 -1.62 32.71
CA ALA A 37 -0.06 -0.90 33.40
C ALA A 37 -0.18 0.60 33.08
N SER A 38 0.95 1.27 32.82
CA SER A 38 1.02 2.71 32.57
C SER A 38 1.05 3.10 31.09
N SER A 39 1.05 2.14 30.16
CA SER A 39 1.22 2.45 28.74
C SER A 39 -0.06 2.98 28.09
N GLY A 40 -1.23 2.65 28.65
CA GLY A 40 -2.53 2.87 28.02
C GLY A 40 -2.70 2.07 26.72
N LYS A 41 -1.95 0.97 26.54
CA LYS A 41 -1.95 0.15 25.31
C LYS A 41 -2.34 -1.28 25.57
N CYS A 42 -2.86 -1.93 24.54
CA CYS A 42 -3.10 -3.36 24.53
C CYS A 42 -2.84 -4.00 23.16
N SER A 43 -2.58 -5.30 23.19
CA SER A 43 -2.45 -6.17 22.02
C SER A 43 -3.61 -7.16 21.98
N ILE A 44 -4.24 -7.37 20.82
CA ILE A 44 -5.26 -8.41 20.65
C ILE A 44 -4.57 -9.76 20.46
N TYR A 45 -4.91 -10.71 21.31
CA TYR A 45 -4.40 -12.08 21.30
C TYR A 45 -5.35 -13.07 20.59
N GLY A 46 -6.63 -12.73 20.46
CA GLY A 46 -7.56 -13.46 19.59
C GLY A 46 -9.02 -13.19 19.88
N LEU A 47 -9.88 -14.13 19.50
CA LEU A 47 -11.32 -14.08 19.69
C LEU A 47 -11.79 -15.04 20.77
N ASP A 48 -12.87 -14.68 21.46
CA ASP A 48 -13.58 -15.65 22.27
C ASP A 48 -14.24 -16.72 21.38
N SER A 49 -14.47 -17.89 21.95
CA SER A 49 -14.98 -19.10 21.30
C SER A 49 -16.26 -18.88 20.50
N GLU A 50 -17.17 -18.05 21.00
CA GLU A 50 -18.45 -17.74 20.35
C GLU A 50 -18.29 -16.92 19.05
N TYR A 51 -17.16 -16.24 18.86
CA TYR A 51 -16.90 -15.41 17.67
C TYR A 51 -15.99 -16.07 16.64
N LYS A 52 -15.50 -17.30 16.86
CA LYS A 52 -14.59 -18.00 15.92
C LYS A 52 -15.19 -18.36 14.55
N ASN A 53 -16.50 -18.20 14.40
CA ASN A 53 -17.20 -18.37 13.13
C ASN A 53 -17.98 -17.11 12.74
N ALA A 54 -17.67 -15.96 13.35
CA ALA A 54 -18.27 -14.70 12.96
C ALA A 54 -18.00 -14.43 11.49
N LYS A 55 -19.01 -13.97 10.75
CA LYS A 55 -18.84 -13.55 9.35
C LYS A 55 -18.04 -12.25 9.26
N GLU A 56 -18.20 -11.37 10.25
CA GLU A 56 -17.54 -10.07 10.27
C GLU A 56 -17.07 -9.73 11.68
N ILE A 57 -15.91 -9.08 11.78
CA ILE A 57 -15.43 -8.52 13.04
C ILE A 57 -15.06 -7.05 12.88
N ILE A 58 -15.30 -6.28 13.94
CA ILE A 58 -14.89 -4.89 14.05
C ILE A 58 -13.89 -4.83 15.20
N VAL A 59 -12.64 -4.52 14.85
CA VAL A 59 -11.56 -4.29 15.80
C VAL A 59 -11.68 -2.85 16.30
N PRO A 60 -11.92 -2.63 17.60
CA PRO A 60 -12.07 -1.28 18.15
C PRO A 60 -10.72 -0.60 18.32
N SER A 61 -10.74 0.74 18.42
CA SER A 61 -9.54 1.53 18.73
C SER A 61 -9.02 1.33 20.16
N TYR A 62 -9.88 0.96 21.10
CA TYR A 62 -9.52 0.71 22.50
C TYR A 62 -10.50 -0.25 23.17
N PHE A 63 -10.08 -0.78 24.31
CA PHE A 63 -10.93 -1.44 25.30
C PHE A 63 -11.01 -0.59 26.58
N VAL A 64 -12.09 -0.73 27.34
CA VAL A 64 -12.24 -0.14 28.67
C VAL A 64 -12.13 -1.25 29.70
N VAL A 65 -11.18 -1.14 30.63
CA VAL A 65 -10.99 -2.07 31.74
C VAL A 65 -10.92 -1.26 33.03
N GLU A 66 -11.79 -1.56 33.99
CA GLU A 66 -11.86 -0.86 35.29
C GLU A 66 -11.97 0.68 35.18
N GLY A 67 -12.64 1.16 34.12
CA GLY A 67 -12.83 2.59 33.86
C GLY A 67 -11.73 3.25 33.03
N GLU A 68 -10.61 2.54 32.80
CA GLU A 68 -9.46 3.04 32.06
C GLU A 68 -9.45 2.59 30.59
N LYS A 69 -8.97 3.45 29.69
CA LYS A 69 -8.87 3.16 28.25
C LYS A 69 -7.52 2.56 27.89
N TYR A 70 -7.56 1.43 27.18
CA TYR A 70 -6.39 0.76 26.63
C TYR A 70 -6.50 0.69 25.12
N TYR A 71 -5.65 1.45 24.43
CA TYR A 71 -5.64 1.58 22.98
C TYR A 71 -5.03 0.35 22.33
N VAL A 72 -5.72 -0.19 21.32
CA VAL A 72 -5.20 -1.31 20.53
C VAL A 72 -4.04 -0.80 19.68
N THR A 73 -2.85 -1.37 19.87
CA THR A 73 -1.64 -1.04 19.10
C THR A 73 -1.07 -2.23 18.34
N GLU A 74 -1.60 -3.42 18.57
CA GLU A 74 -1.06 -4.64 17.97
C GLU A 74 -2.14 -5.72 17.83
N ILE A 75 -2.09 -6.45 16.72
CA ILE A 75 -2.74 -7.74 16.53
C ILE A 75 -1.64 -8.80 16.56
N MET A 76 -1.63 -9.61 17.63
CA MET A 76 -0.54 -10.52 17.92
C MET A 76 -0.43 -11.65 16.89
N ASN A 77 0.70 -12.35 16.94
CA ASN A 77 0.95 -13.52 16.11
C ASN A 77 -0.17 -14.55 16.29
N GLY A 78 -0.79 -14.93 15.17
CA GLY A 78 -1.83 -15.95 15.14
C GLY A 78 -3.16 -15.54 15.77
N ALA A 79 -3.35 -14.26 16.15
CA ALA A 79 -4.54 -13.82 16.88
C ALA A 79 -5.85 -14.19 16.16
N PHE A 80 -5.85 -14.14 14.84
CA PHE A 80 -6.99 -14.54 14.01
C PHE A 80 -6.64 -15.70 13.06
N ALA A 81 -5.67 -16.54 13.38
CA ALA A 81 -5.30 -17.64 12.51
C ALA A 81 -6.45 -18.65 12.32
N ASN A 82 -6.72 -19.03 11.08
CA ASN A 82 -7.76 -19.96 10.62
C ASN A 82 -9.20 -19.48 10.87
N GLU A 83 -9.39 -18.21 11.23
CA GLU A 83 -10.72 -17.65 11.42
C GLU A 83 -11.48 -17.55 10.09
N LYS A 84 -12.82 -17.63 10.16
CA LYS A 84 -13.69 -17.79 8.99
C LYS A 84 -14.43 -16.53 8.56
N PHE A 85 -14.14 -15.38 9.18
CA PHE A 85 -14.75 -14.12 8.79
C PHE A 85 -14.43 -13.77 7.33
N GLU A 86 -15.38 -13.12 6.69
CA GLU A 86 -15.27 -12.58 5.34
C GLU A 86 -14.78 -11.13 5.34
N LYS A 87 -15.02 -10.40 6.43
CA LYS A 87 -14.66 -8.98 6.58
C LYS A 87 -14.09 -8.67 7.95
N VAL A 88 -13.01 -7.90 7.98
CA VAL A 88 -12.51 -7.26 9.20
C VAL A 88 -12.52 -5.76 9.00
N THR A 89 -13.17 -5.07 9.92
CA THR A 89 -13.14 -3.61 10.00
C THR A 89 -12.19 -3.19 11.11
N PHE A 90 -11.24 -2.34 10.79
CA PHE A 90 -10.39 -1.65 11.75
C PHE A 90 -10.96 -0.25 12.00
N ASP A 91 -11.62 -0.04 13.14
CA ASP A 91 -12.16 1.26 13.53
C ASP A 91 -11.19 2.00 14.45
N PHE A 92 -10.26 2.70 13.81
CA PHE A 92 -9.20 3.48 14.44
C PHE A 92 -9.39 4.99 14.29
N SER A 93 -10.65 5.42 14.26
CA SER A 93 -11.06 6.83 14.29
C SER A 93 -10.40 7.65 15.41
N GLY A 94 -9.98 7.00 16.51
CA GLY A 94 -9.23 7.60 17.63
C GLY A 94 -7.71 7.82 17.44
N ARG A 95 -7.14 7.54 16.26
CA ARG A 95 -5.70 7.63 15.91
C ARG A 95 -4.79 6.70 16.73
N ASN A 96 -4.77 5.42 16.37
CA ASN A 96 -3.71 4.51 16.78
C ASN A 96 -2.96 3.94 15.57
N ASP A 97 -1.67 3.74 15.79
CA ASP A 97 -0.83 2.91 14.93
C ASP A 97 -0.99 1.46 15.41
N VAL A 98 -1.52 0.60 14.55
CA VAL A 98 -1.72 -0.82 14.84
C VAL A 98 -0.79 -1.64 13.98
N GLU A 99 0.00 -2.48 14.64
CA GLU A 99 0.85 -3.45 13.97
C GLU A 99 0.17 -4.81 13.84
N LEU A 100 0.12 -5.34 12.61
CA LEU A 100 -0.27 -6.71 12.34
C LEU A 100 0.99 -7.57 12.37
N ILE A 101 1.16 -8.32 13.46
CA ILE A 101 2.30 -9.21 13.65
C ILE A 101 2.18 -10.40 12.69
N ASP A 102 3.32 -11.06 12.45
CA ASP A 102 3.41 -12.24 11.60
C ASP A 102 2.29 -13.25 11.87
N SER A 103 1.69 -13.79 10.82
CA SER A 103 0.63 -14.79 10.88
C SER A 103 -0.66 -14.34 11.61
N SER A 104 -0.85 -13.06 11.91
CA SER A 104 -2.07 -12.54 12.57
C SER A 104 -3.37 -12.94 11.87
N PHE A 105 -3.37 -13.10 10.54
CA PHE A 105 -4.49 -13.57 9.71
C PHE A 105 -4.16 -14.87 8.94
N LEU A 106 -3.22 -15.68 9.45
CA LEU A 106 -2.80 -16.92 8.79
C LEU A 106 -4.00 -17.80 8.42
N ASN A 107 -4.08 -18.27 7.18
CA ASN A 107 -5.11 -19.19 6.69
C ASN A 107 -6.57 -18.71 6.86
N CYS A 108 -6.83 -17.40 6.96
CA CYS A 108 -8.19 -16.85 6.88
C CYS A 108 -8.73 -16.96 5.43
N LYS A 109 -9.06 -18.18 4.98
CA LYS A 109 -9.39 -18.50 3.57
C LYS A 109 -10.67 -17.84 3.06
N ASN A 110 -11.55 -17.42 3.97
CA ASN A 110 -12.82 -16.77 3.66
C ASN A 110 -12.72 -15.24 3.67
N LEU A 111 -11.63 -14.69 4.21
CA LEU A 111 -11.43 -13.24 4.28
C LEU A 111 -11.37 -12.68 2.87
N LYS A 112 -12.25 -11.72 2.58
CA LYS A 112 -12.37 -11.02 1.30
C LYS A 112 -12.02 -9.55 1.43
N GLU A 113 -12.28 -8.95 2.59
CA GLU A 113 -12.15 -7.50 2.77
C GLU A 113 -11.51 -7.13 4.12
N ILE A 114 -10.51 -6.25 4.06
CA ILE A 114 -10.08 -5.43 5.20
C ILE A 114 -10.57 -4.00 4.97
N TYR A 115 -11.45 -3.54 5.86
CA TYR A 115 -12.02 -2.21 5.81
C TYR A 115 -11.37 -1.31 6.87
N VAL A 116 -10.70 -0.24 6.45
CA VAL A 116 -9.90 0.63 7.33
C VAL A 116 -10.63 1.95 7.56
N ILE A 117 -11.04 2.20 8.80
CA ILE A 117 -11.65 3.45 9.24
C ILE A 117 -10.62 4.19 10.11
N GLY A 118 -9.84 5.07 9.48
CA GLY A 118 -8.82 5.86 10.18
C GLY A 118 -7.65 5.04 10.72
N GLY A 119 -6.84 5.67 11.58
CA GLY A 119 -5.62 5.10 12.14
C GLY A 119 -4.55 4.78 11.10
N GLN A 120 -3.50 4.11 11.54
CA GLN A 120 -2.42 3.65 10.67
C GLN A 120 -2.18 2.16 10.91
N ILE A 121 -2.21 1.35 9.86
CA ILE A 121 -1.93 -0.09 9.97
C ILE A 121 -0.54 -0.36 9.40
N THR A 122 0.29 -1.05 10.18
CA THR A 122 1.58 -1.60 9.73
C THR A 122 1.43 -3.09 9.55
N VAL A 123 1.78 -3.61 8.37
CA VAL A 123 1.70 -5.05 8.08
C VAL A 123 3.10 -5.65 8.08
N ASN A 124 3.29 -6.76 8.79
CA ASN A 124 4.47 -7.60 8.65
C ASN A 124 4.27 -8.65 7.56
N SER A 125 5.36 -9.11 6.96
CA SER A 125 5.38 -9.78 5.65
C SER A 125 4.51 -11.04 5.57
N ASN A 126 4.19 -11.65 6.70
CA ASN A 126 3.46 -12.92 6.76
C ASN A 126 2.09 -12.80 7.45
N ALA A 127 1.61 -11.58 7.73
CA ALA A 127 0.33 -11.39 8.40
C ALA A 127 -0.84 -12.09 7.68
N PHE A 128 -0.84 -12.07 6.35
CA PHE A 128 -1.92 -12.59 5.50
C PHE A 128 -1.57 -13.91 4.78
N THR A 129 -0.56 -14.65 5.23
CA THR A 129 -0.18 -15.93 4.60
C THR A 129 -1.37 -16.90 4.55
N GLY A 130 -1.59 -17.56 3.42
CA GLY A 130 -2.68 -18.54 3.24
C GLY A 130 -4.10 -17.94 3.14
N THR A 131 -4.23 -16.61 3.11
CA THR A 131 -5.47 -15.93 2.72
C THR A 131 -5.57 -15.84 1.19
N LYS A 132 -6.74 -15.48 0.67
CA LYS A 132 -6.99 -15.30 -0.77
C LYS A 132 -7.25 -13.84 -1.08
N ASP A 133 -6.41 -13.21 -1.91
CA ASP A 133 -6.63 -11.91 -2.56
C ASP A 133 -7.51 -10.91 -1.80
N VAL A 134 -7.16 -10.63 -0.55
CA VAL A 134 -7.98 -9.76 0.30
C VAL A 134 -7.94 -8.35 -0.23
N ILE A 135 -9.10 -7.73 -0.44
CA ILE A 135 -9.24 -6.35 -0.89
C ILE A 135 -9.16 -5.43 0.31
N PHE A 136 -8.41 -4.33 0.19
CA PHE A 136 -8.31 -3.31 1.22
C PHE A 136 -9.10 -2.07 0.80
N ASN A 137 -9.98 -1.59 1.67
CA ASN A 137 -10.91 -0.51 1.37
C ASN A 137 -11.16 0.38 2.60
N GLY A 138 -11.98 1.42 2.45
CA GLY A 138 -12.39 2.31 3.53
C GLY A 138 -11.70 3.67 3.53
N PRO A 139 -12.21 4.64 4.33
CA PRO A 139 -11.71 6.01 4.33
C PRO A 139 -10.26 6.17 4.80
N GLY A 140 -9.72 5.21 5.57
CA GLY A 140 -8.30 5.18 5.98
C GLY A 140 -7.36 4.53 4.96
N TYR A 141 -7.88 3.98 3.86
CA TYR A 141 -7.12 3.13 2.94
C TYR A 141 -5.94 3.85 2.27
N SER A 142 -6.12 5.09 1.80
CA SER A 142 -5.04 5.81 1.10
C SER A 142 -3.79 6.02 1.97
N THR A 143 -3.99 6.29 3.26
CA THR A 143 -2.91 6.46 4.24
C THR A 143 -2.22 5.12 4.49
N PHE A 144 -3.00 4.05 4.65
CA PHE A 144 -2.50 2.69 4.79
C PHE A 144 -1.65 2.25 3.58
N ALA A 145 -2.19 2.40 2.36
CA ALA A 145 -1.52 2.09 1.11
C ALA A 145 -0.20 2.88 0.98
N LYS A 146 -0.20 4.18 1.30
CA LYS A 146 1.02 5.00 1.27
C LYS A 146 2.11 4.42 2.18
N ARG A 147 1.79 4.07 3.44
CA ARG A 147 2.77 3.51 4.39
C ARG A 147 3.32 2.17 3.95
N LEU A 148 2.48 1.30 3.38
CA LEU A 148 2.92 0.05 2.77
C LEU A 148 3.97 0.31 1.68
N GLY A 149 3.71 1.27 0.80
CA GLY A 149 4.66 1.68 -0.24
C GLY A 149 5.95 2.28 0.33
N GLU A 150 5.88 3.13 1.35
CA GLU A 150 7.05 3.70 2.02
C GLU A 150 7.95 2.61 2.65
N LYS A 151 7.36 1.65 3.36
CA LYS A 151 8.09 0.51 3.96
C LYS A 151 8.76 -0.33 2.87
N LEU A 152 8.05 -0.57 1.76
CA LEU A 152 8.58 -1.32 0.62
C LEU A 152 9.77 -0.60 -0.03
N LEU A 153 9.64 0.69 -0.37
CA LEU A 153 10.72 1.47 -0.98
C LEU A 153 11.97 1.50 -0.10
N LYS A 154 11.80 1.72 1.22
CA LYS A 154 12.90 1.66 2.18
C LYS A 154 13.59 0.31 2.17
N SER A 155 12.83 -0.79 2.14
CA SER A 155 13.41 -2.15 2.07
C SER A 155 14.21 -2.42 0.78
N TRP A 156 13.93 -1.66 -0.30
CA TRP A 156 14.65 -1.72 -1.56
C TRP A 156 15.77 -0.68 -1.69
N GLY A 157 16.01 0.14 -0.67
CA GLY A 157 16.98 1.24 -0.71
C GLY A 157 16.61 2.34 -1.71
N LEU A 158 15.31 2.50 -2.01
CA LEU A 158 14.80 3.56 -2.88
C LEU A 158 14.35 4.79 -2.06
N PRO A 159 14.44 6.00 -2.64
CA PRO A 159 14.08 7.22 -1.93
C PRO A 159 12.60 7.28 -1.56
N VAL A 160 12.29 8.04 -0.52
CA VAL A 160 10.92 8.33 -0.09
C VAL A 160 10.81 9.84 0.11
N ASN A 161 9.80 10.46 -0.50
CA ASN A 161 9.55 11.91 -0.46
C ASN A 161 10.73 12.79 -0.94
N TYR A 162 11.55 12.32 -1.87
CA TYR A 162 12.63 13.10 -2.47
C TYR A 162 12.05 14.27 -3.29
N LYS A 163 12.54 15.49 -3.04
CA LYS A 163 11.96 16.72 -3.62
C LYS A 163 12.62 17.18 -4.92
N GLY A 164 13.81 16.67 -5.21
CA GLY A 164 14.61 17.17 -6.34
C GLY A 164 14.18 16.64 -7.70
N TYR A 165 13.19 15.73 -7.83
CA TYR A 165 12.85 15.10 -9.12
C TYR A 165 12.28 16.04 -10.18
N GLU A 166 11.67 17.15 -9.77
CA GLU A 166 10.99 18.08 -10.69
C GLU A 166 11.79 19.37 -10.92
N GLU A 167 13.03 19.42 -10.40
CA GLU A 167 13.98 20.50 -10.66
C GLU A 167 14.44 20.45 -12.13
N ALA A 168 14.57 21.61 -12.75
CA ALA A 168 15.08 21.69 -14.12
C ALA A 168 16.58 21.38 -14.13
N GLY A 169 17.01 20.43 -14.97
CA GLY A 169 18.42 20.15 -15.18
C GLY A 169 18.74 18.68 -15.47
N THR A 170 19.93 18.46 -16.02
CA THR A 170 20.40 17.13 -16.40
C THR A 170 20.57 16.19 -15.20
N GLU A 171 21.02 16.71 -14.06
CA GLU A 171 21.23 15.90 -12.85
C GLU A 171 19.91 15.36 -12.28
N SER A 172 18.94 16.24 -12.03
CA SER A 172 17.61 15.86 -11.55
C SER A 172 16.93 14.86 -12.49
N ARG A 173 16.94 15.13 -13.80
CA ARG A 173 16.40 14.24 -14.82
C ARG A 173 17.07 12.87 -14.79
N ASN A 174 18.40 12.81 -14.79
CA ASN A 174 19.15 11.56 -14.76
C ASN A 174 18.87 10.77 -13.48
N LYS A 175 18.73 11.46 -12.34
CA LYS A 175 18.35 10.83 -11.08
C LYS A 175 16.94 10.26 -11.14
N LYS A 176 15.94 11.03 -11.61
CA LYS A 176 14.55 10.58 -11.82
C LYS A 176 14.53 9.33 -12.69
N MET A 177 15.17 9.37 -13.87
CA MET A 177 15.26 8.24 -14.79
C MET A 177 15.92 7.01 -14.16
N THR A 178 17.03 7.20 -13.45
CA THR A 178 17.76 6.10 -12.79
C THR A 178 16.92 5.45 -11.69
N ASP A 179 16.32 6.23 -10.81
CA ASP A 179 15.55 5.70 -9.69
C ASP A 179 14.23 5.06 -10.15
N LEU A 180 13.60 5.60 -11.21
CA LEU A 180 12.43 4.99 -11.84
C LEU A 180 12.75 3.66 -12.52
N TYR A 181 13.87 3.56 -13.24
CA TYR A 181 14.33 2.29 -13.81
C TYR A 181 14.61 1.25 -12.71
N LYS A 182 15.29 1.64 -11.62
CA LYS A 182 15.52 0.75 -10.47
C LYS A 182 14.21 0.29 -9.83
N LEU A 183 13.23 1.18 -9.69
CA LEU A 183 11.90 0.84 -9.18
C LEU A 183 11.22 -0.20 -10.09
N ALA A 184 11.20 0.04 -11.41
CA ALA A 184 10.61 -0.88 -12.36
C ALA A 184 11.26 -2.27 -12.33
N LYS A 185 12.60 -2.32 -12.26
CA LYS A 185 13.36 -3.56 -12.09
C LYS A 185 13.01 -4.28 -10.78
N LYS A 186 12.91 -3.54 -9.66
CA LYS A 186 12.50 -4.13 -8.36
C LYS A 186 11.09 -4.69 -8.39
N ILE A 187 10.16 -4.03 -9.07
CA ILE A 187 8.81 -4.56 -9.28
C ILE A 187 8.89 -5.87 -10.07
N LYS A 188 9.62 -5.90 -11.19
CA LYS A 188 9.78 -7.11 -12.01
C LYS A 188 10.41 -8.28 -11.25
N GLU A 189 11.41 -8.01 -10.40
CA GLU A 189 12.11 -9.01 -9.59
C GLU A 189 11.24 -9.58 -8.46
N ASN A 190 10.33 -8.80 -7.90
CA ASN A 190 9.64 -9.13 -6.66
C ASN A 190 8.15 -9.43 -6.83
N PHE A 191 7.56 -9.19 -8.00
CA PHE A 191 6.12 -9.34 -8.23
C PHE A 191 5.83 -10.31 -9.37
N ASN A 192 4.84 -11.18 -9.17
CA ASN A 192 4.37 -12.12 -10.18
C ASN A 192 3.22 -11.51 -11.00
N GLN A 193 3.45 -11.34 -12.31
CA GLN A 193 2.48 -10.80 -13.27
C GLN A 193 1.47 -11.83 -13.82
N TYR A 194 1.71 -13.12 -13.59
CA TYR A 194 0.90 -14.22 -14.15
C TYR A 194 -0.14 -14.74 -13.19
N ASN A 195 -0.21 -14.22 -11.96
CA ASN A 195 -1.24 -14.60 -11.01
C ASN A 195 -2.40 -13.59 -11.08
N TRP A 196 -3.49 -14.02 -11.70
CA TRP A 196 -4.66 -13.18 -12.03
C TRP A 196 -5.68 -13.14 -10.88
N GLY A 197 -5.18 -13.09 -9.65
CA GLY A 197 -6.00 -13.02 -8.46
C GLY A 197 -7.04 -11.90 -8.51
N SER A 198 -8.16 -12.09 -7.82
CA SER A 198 -9.31 -11.17 -7.82
C SER A 198 -8.98 -9.76 -7.31
N ALA A 199 -7.90 -9.60 -6.54
CA ALA A 199 -7.39 -8.32 -6.06
C ALA A 199 -6.33 -7.68 -6.99
N GLY A 200 -6.18 -8.15 -8.23
CA GLY A 200 -5.13 -7.75 -9.17
C GLY A 200 -5.08 -6.26 -9.53
N ASN A 201 -6.01 -5.44 -9.03
CA ASN A 201 -6.04 -3.98 -9.18
C ASN A 201 -6.02 -3.21 -7.84
N ASN A 202 -5.88 -3.85 -6.68
CA ASN A 202 -5.82 -3.16 -5.37
C ASN A 202 -4.36 -3.03 -4.91
N PHE A 203 -3.86 -1.80 -4.73
CA PHE A 203 -2.45 -1.51 -4.49
C PHE A 203 -1.89 -2.24 -3.26
N ALA A 204 -2.61 -2.20 -2.14
CA ALA A 204 -2.18 -2.88 -0.92
C ALA A 204 -2.15 -4.40 -1.08
N SER A 205 -3.18 -4.99 -1.70
CA SER A 205 -3.21 -6.42 -1.99
C SER A 205 -2.02 -6.82 -2.86
N ILE A 206 -1.72 -6.05 -3.91
CA ILE A 206 -0.59 -6.33 -4.80
C ILE A 206 0.74 -6.28 -4.03
N ILE A 207 0.95 -5.28 -3.16
CA ILE A 207 2.15 -5.20 -2.33
C ILE A 207 2.26 -6.35 -1.34
N ILE A 208 1.17 -6.73 -0.67
CA ILE A 208 1.17 -7.78 0.35
C ILE A 208 1.41 -9.15 -0.27
N TYR A 209 0.67 -9.50 -1.33
CA TYR A 209 0.74 -10.81 -1.95
C TYR A 209 1.85 -10.93 -3.00
N ARG A 210 2.45 -9.80 -3.41
CA ARG A 210 3.48 -9.76 -4.47
C ARG A 210 2.95 -10.26 -5.81
N THR A 211 1.67 -10.02 -6.11
CA THR A 211 1.05 -10.46 -7.36
C THR A 211 0.06 -9.42 -7.86
N GLY A 212 0.00 -9.22 -9.17
CA GLY A 212 -0.94 -8.29 -9.80
C GLY A 212 -1.00 -8.50 -11.30
N ASN A 213 -2.10 -8.09 -11.92
CA ASN A 213 -2.19 -8.08 -13.39
C ASN A 213 -1.39 -6.88 -13.94
N ILE A 214 -1.30 -6.78 -15.28
CA ILE A 214 -0.55 -5.71 -15.97
C ILE A 214 -1.00 -4.31 -15.50
N ARG A 215 -2.31 -4.07 -15.39
CA ARG A 215 -2.88 -2.81 -14.89
C ARG A 215 -2.41 -2.50 -13.47
N GLY A 216 -2.57 -3.46 -12.56
CA GLY A 216 -2.20 -3.32 -11.16
C GLY A 216 -0.72 -3.04 -10.97
N LEU A 217 0.15 -3.70 -11.73
CA LEU A 217 1.59 -3.50 -11.64
C LEU A 217 2.02 -2.12 -12.15
N HIS A 218 1.44 -1.63 -13.27
CA HIS A 218 1.68 -0.26 -13.72
C HIS A 218 1.13 0.80 -12.74
N MET A 219 0.01 0.51 -12.08
CA MET A 219 -0.52 1.34 -11.00
C MET A 219 0.42 1.36 -9.78
N VAL A 220 0.94 0.20 -9.37
CA VAL A 220 1.93 0.08 -8.30
C VAL A 220 3.19 0.87 -8.64
N TYR A 221 3.68 0.77 -9.88
CA TYR A 221 4.83 1.54 -10.34
C TYR A 221 4.61 3.06 -10.22
N ARG A 222 3.47 3.56 -10.68
CA ARG A 222 3.12 4.98 -10.54
C ARG A 222 3.03 5.41 -9.09
N GLU A 223 2.26 4.70 -8.26
CA GLU A 223 2.05 5.16 -6.88
C GLU A 223 3.32 5.04 -6.03
N LEU A 224 4.16 4.01 -6.25
CA LEU A 224 5.48 3.95 -5.61
C LEU A 224 6.37 5.10 -6.09
N ALA A 225 6.38 5.46 -7.38
CA ALA A 225 7.11 6.63 -7.87
C ALA A 225 6.63 7.94 -7.21
N ARG A 226 5.33 8.09 -6.99
CA ARG A 226 4.77 9.25 -6.27
C ARG A 226 5.19 9.28 -4.81
N ILE A 227 5.25 8.13 -4.16
CA ILE A 227 5.78 8.01 -2.78
C ILE A 227 7.28 8.32 -2.75
N MET A 228 8.03 7.98 -3.79
CA MET A 228 9.43 8.40 -3.95
C MET A 228 9.55 9.92 -4.08
N GLY A 229 8.51 10.62 -4.54
CA GLY A 229 8.43 12.07 -4.65
C GLY A 229 8.18 12.60 -6.07
N VAL A 230 7.92 11.72 -7.06
CA VAL A 230 7.57 12.13 -8.43
C VAL A 230 6.20 12.80 -8.45
N ASP A 231 6.07 13.91 -9.18
CA ASP A 231 4.80 14.64 -9.26
C ASP A 231 3.71 13.82 -9.95
N ALA A 232 2.50 13.85 -9.38
CA ALA A 232 1.37 13.05 -9.81
C ALA A 232 0.91 13.35 -11.24
N ASN A 233 1.11 14.57 -11.73
CA ASN A 233 0.73 14.96 -13.07
C ASN A 233 1.77 14.53 -14.11
N THR A 234 3.02 14.31 -13.70
CA THR A 234 4.12 13.94 -14.61
C THR A 234 4.30 12.43 -14.77
N PHE A 235 3.48 11.62 -14.09
CA PHE A 235 3.53 10.17 -14.18
C PHE A 235 2.12 9.60 -14.27
N LEU A 236 1.76 9.15 -15.46
CA LEU A 236 0.45 8.61 -15.77
C LEU A 236 0.53 7.10 -15.95
N THR A 237 -0.54 6.41 -15.58
CA THR A 237 -0.81 5.05 -16.05
C THR A 237 -1.80 5.20 -17.19
N VAL A 238 -1.52 4.60 -18.33
CA VAL A 238 -2.33 4.76 -19.55
C VAL A 238 -2.72 3.40 -20.10
N SER A 239 -3.84 3.33 -20.81
CA SER A 239 -4.35 2.12 -21.44
C SER A 239 -4.66 2.35 -22.91
N ASP A 240 -4.41 1.34 -23.72
CA ASP A 240 -4.82 1.30 -25.13
C ASP A 240 -6.34 1.14 -25.33
N GLY A 241 -7.09 0.93 -24.23
CA GLY A 241 -8.52 0.68 -24.24
C GLY A 241 -8.91 -0.76 -24.56
N SER A 242 -7.94 -1.67 -24.70
CA SER A 242 -8.15 -3.07 -25.07
C SER A 242 -7.55 -4.01 -24.03
N CYS A 243 -6.24 -4.31 -24.12
CA CYS A 243 -5.61 -5.43 -23.42
C CYS A 243 -4.40 -5.04 -22.58
N THR A 244 -3.87 -3.82 -22.70
CA THR A 244 -2.58 -3.47 -22.09
C THR A 244 -2.57 -2.11 -21.39
N PHE A 245 -1.60 -1.95 -20.51
CA PHE A 245 -1.34 -0.73 -19.74
C PHE A 245 0.13 -0.38 -19.84
N TRP A 246 0.40 0.93 -19.80
CA TRP A 246 1.74 1.50 -19.89
C TRP A 246 1.91 2.58 -18.83
N SER A 247 3.16 2.91 -18.54
CA SER A 247 3.48 4.11 -17.77
C SER A 247 3.92 5.20 -18.74
N TYR A 248 3.32 6.38 -18.63
CA TYR A 248 3.61 7.54 -19.47
C TYR A 248 4.16 8.67 -18.60
N ILE A 249 5.42 9.03 -18.80
CA ILE A 249 6.21 9.78 -17.82
C ILE A 249 6.84 11.00 -18.50
N GLN A 250 6.65 12.16 -17.90
CA GLN A 250 7.26 13.41 -18.35
C GLN A 250 8.60 13.64 -17.65
N PHE A 251 9.60 14.04 -18.44
CA PHE A 251 10.89 14.51 -17.97
C PHE A 251 11.12 15.94 -18.44
N LYS A 252 11.53 16.80 -17.49
CA LYS A 252 11.89 18.18 -17.78
C LYS A 252 13.34 18.27 -18.22
N TYR A 253 13.59 18.84 -19.39
CA TYR A 253 14.96 18.99 -19.90
C TYR A 253 15.54 20.35 -19.53
N ASP A 254 14.80 21.40 -19.84
CA ASP A 254 15.11 22.79 -19.51
C ASP A 254 13.80 23.56 -19.28
N LYS A 255 13.87 24.91 -19.21
CA LYS A 255 12.70 25.75 -18.97
C LYS A 255 11.64 25.68 -20.08
N TRP A 256 12.01 25.20 -21.27
CA TRP A 256 11.22 25.30 -22.51
C TRP A 256 10.90 23.96 -23.15
N TYR A 257 11.60 22.90 -22.75
CA TYR A 257 11.47 21.58 -23.36
C TYR A 257 11.20 20.51 -22.30
N ASP A 258 9.99 19.97 -22.37
CA ASP A 258 9.56 18.79 -21.62
C ASP A 258 9.29 17.66 -22.61
N THR A 259 9.49 16.42 -22.17
CA THR A 259 9.33 15.28 -23.08
C THR A 259 8.67 14.11 -22.39
N TRP A 260 7.68 13.52 -23.06
CA TRP A 260 6.90 12.39 -22.56
C TRP A 260 7.36 11.06 -23.15
N TYR A 261 7.66 10.10 -22.26
CA TYR A 261 8.12 8.76 -22.63
C TYR A 261 7.15 7.69 -22.17
N SER A 262 7.03 6.63 -22.97
CA SER A 262 6.33 5.42 -22.53
C SER A 262 7.31 4.42 -21.94
N VAL A 263 6.85 3.67 -20.95
CA VAL A 263 7.61 2.63 -20.27
C VAL A 263 6.74 1.38 -20.15
N ASP A 264 7.29 0.25 -20.60
CA ASP A 264 6.78 -1.09 -20.33
C ASP A 264 7.58 -1.68 -19.16
N ILE A 265 6.96 -1.92 -18.02
CA ILE A 265 7.67 -2.56 -16.91
C ILE A 265 7.50 -4.08 -16.88
N ILE A 266 6.61 -4.61 -17.74
CA ILE A 266 6.17 -5.99 -17.74
C ILE A 266 6.94 -6.79 -18.78
N ASN A 267 6.97 -6.32 -20.03
CA ASN A 267 7.59 -7.05 -21.14
C ASN A 267 9.02 -6.59 -21.43
N TYR A 268 9.50 -5.53 -20.77
CA TYR A 268 10.88 -5.08 -20.95
C TYR A 268 11.89 -6.15 -20.49
N ASN A 269 12.91 -6.38 -21.31
CA ASN A 269 13.95 -7.35 -21.00
C ASN A 269 15.05 -6.74 -20.11
N TYR A 270 14.90 -6.89 -18.79
CA TYR A 270 15.86 -6.41 -17.80
C TYR A 270 17.19 -7.18 -17.77
N SER A 271 17.29 -8.36 -18.42
CA SER A 271 18.55 -9.13 -18.46
C SER A 271 19.55 -8.57 -19.47
N LYS A 272 19.08 -7.77 -20.45
CA LYS A 272 19.91 -7.16 -21.50
C LYS A 272 20.93 -6.15 -20.94
N TYR A 273 20.71 -5.63 -19.74
CA TYR A 273 21.53 -4.56 -19.16
C TYR A 273 21.88 -4.83 -17.69
N THR A 274 23.16 -5.05 -17.42
CA THR A 274 23.71 -5.35 -16.08
C THR A 274 24.21 -4.11 -15.33
N GLY A 275 24.20 -2.93 -15.98
CA GLY A 275 24.66 -1.67 -15.39
C GLY A 275 23.76 -1.11 -14.29
N SER A 276 24.30 -0.15 -13.52
CA SER A 276 23.58 0.59 -12.47
C SER A 276 22.78 1.78 -13.01
N THR A 277 22.92 2.09 -14.30
CA THR A 277 22.23 3.15 -15.03
C THR A 277 21.06 2.60 -15.85
N TYR A 278 20.19 3.50 -16.31
CA TYR A 278 19.05 3.13 -17.14
C TYR A 278 19.47 2.99 -18.63
N PRO A 279 18.94 1.98 -19.35
CA PRO A 279 19.16 1.84 -20.79
C PRO A 279 18.40 2.90 -21.61
N SER A 280 18.97 3.30 -22.76
CA SER A 280 18.36 4.32 -23.64
C SER A 280 17.09 3.87 -24.36
N ASP A 281 16.77 2.57 -24.34
CA ASP A 281 15.57 1.96 -24.89
C ASP A 281 14.50 1.66 -23.83
N PHE A 282 14.79 1.86 -22.53
CA PHE A 282 13.80 1.68 -21.47
C PHE A 282 12.73 2.79 -21.47
N PHE A 283 13.17 4.04 -21.62
CA PHE A 283 12.28 5.19 -21.80
C PHE A 283 12.02 5.39 -23.28
N MET A 284 10.88 4.89 -23.77
CA MET A 284 10.59 4.80 -25.19
C MET A 284 9.91 6.06 -25.73
N LYS A 285 10.47 6.54 -26.85
CA LYS A 285 9.84 7.50 -27.75
C LYS A 285 8.68 6.86 -28.51
N THR A 286 7.72 7.65 -28.96
CA THR A 286 6.50 7.20 -29.66
C THR A 286 6.82 6.24 -30.80
N SER A 287 7.83 6.57 -31.63
CA SER A 287 8.25 5.69 -32.74
C SER A 287 8.74 4.33 -32.27
N LYS A 288 9.55 4.28 -31.19
CA LYS A 288 10.04 3.03 -30.60
C LYS A 288 8.92 2.23 -29.93
N VAL A 289 7.94 2.91 -29.32
CA VAL A 289 6.76 2.25 -28.73
C VAL A 289 5.99 1.49 -29.81
N ILE A 290 5.74 2.11 -30.97
CA ILE A 290 5.01 1.47 -32.07
C ILE A 290 5.73 0.18 -32.52
N THR A 291 7.06 0.19 -32.59
CA THR A 291 7.86 -1.02 -32.89
C THR A 291 7.78 -2.03 -31.75
N HIS A 292 7.97 -1.63 -30.50
CA HIS A 292 7.87 -2.53 -29.35
C HIS A 292 6.49 -3.19 -29.24
N LEU A 293 5.44 -2.46 -29.61
CA LEU A 293 4.08 -2.98 -29.65
C LEU A 293 3.90 -4.08 -30.69
N SER A 294 4.57 -4.03 -31.86
CA SER A 294 4.40 -5.05 -32.92
C SER A 294 4.71 -6.48 -32.47
N ASP A 295 5.46 -6.61 -31.39
CA ASP A 295 5.92 -7.88 -30.84
C ASP A 295 4.96 -8.45 -29.77
N ILE A 296 3.87 -7.73 -29.44
CA ILE A 296 2.88 -8.12 -28.43
C ILE A 296 1.67 -8.78 -29.11
N SER A 297 1.21 -9.91 -28.56
CA SER A 297 0.23 -10.82 -29.20
C SER A 297 -1.25 -10.44 -29.06
N CYS A 298 -1.60 -9.27 -28.51
CA CYS A 298 -3.00 -8.86 -28.33
C CYS A 298 -3.42 -7.74 -29.31
N ASN A 299 -4.73 -7.60 -29.57
CA ASN A 299 -5.26 -6.54 -30.43
C ASN A 299 -5.24 -5.19 -29.68
N TYR A 300 -4.08 -4.53 -29.67
CA TYR A 300 -3.91 -3.22 -29.05
C TYR A 300 -4.11 -2.08 -30.05
N ASN A 301 -4.45 -0.90 -29.52
CA ASN A 301 -4.44 0.33 -30.31
C ASN A 301 -2.99 0.80 -30.50
N LYS A 302 -2.48 0.70 -31.73
CA LYS A 302 -1.07 1.01 -32.05
C LYS A 302 -0.75 2.51 -31.97
N ASP A 303 -1.77 3.35 -31.83
CA ASP A 303 -1.64 4.80 -31.82
C ASP A 303 -1.76 5.34 -30.38
N PRO A 304 -0.64 5.76 -29.75
CA PRO A 304 -0.66 6.29 -28.39
C PRO A 304 -1.50 7.56 -28.22
N SER A 305 -1.89 8.26 -29.30
CA SER A 305 -2.80 9.42 -29.18
C SER A 305 -4.22 9.02 -28.77
N LYS A 306 -4.59 7.76 -29.03
CA LYS A 306 -5.90 7.20 -28.71
C LYS A 306 -5.93 6.46 -27.37
N TRP A 307 -4.85 6.51 -26.61
CA TRP A 307 -4.77 5.90 -25.30
C TRP A 307 -5.46 6.78 -24.25
N TYR A 308 -5.95 6.13 -23.20
CA TYR A 308 -6.69 6.77 -22.10
C TYR A 308 -5.86 6.82 -20.84
N VAL A 309 -5.98 7.91 -20.08
CA VAL A 309 -5.38 8.04 -18.75
C VAL A 309 -6.23 7.27 -17.74
N TYR A 310 -5.55 6.47 -16.93
CA TYR A 310 -6.15 5.71 -15.84
C TYR A 310 -5.88 6.40 -14.50
N LEU A 311 -6.88 7.09 -13.94
CA LEU A 311 -6.70 7.99 -12.78
C LEU A 311 -6.82 7.33 -11.41
N ALA A 312 -7.41 6.13 -11.30
CA ALA A 312 -7.59 5.50 -10.00
C ALA A 312 -6.22 5.19 -9.36
N ARG A 313 -6.01 5.60 -8.11
CA ARG A 313 -4.70 5.59 -7.47
C ARG A 313 -4.36 4.25 -6.87
N PHE A 314 -5.20 3.77 -5.97
CA PHE A 314 -4.96 2.56 -5.20
C PHE A 314 -5.91 1.42 -5.56
N GLY A 315 -6.89 1.66 -6.44
CA GLY A 315 -7.86 0.68 -6.90
C GLY A 315 -8.86 0.27 -5.82
N SER A 316 -9.28 1.25 -5.01
CA SER A 316 -10.41 1.13 -4.08
C SER A 316 -11.67 1.78 -4.65
N ASP A 317 -12.83 1.49 -4.06
CA ASP A 317 -14.09 2.16 -4.41
C ASP A 317 -14.09 3.65 -4.06
N TYR A 318 -13.15 4.09 -3.21
CA TYR A 318 -12.92 5.49 -2.86
C TYR A 318 -12.02 6.23 -3.84
N ASP A 319 -11.36 5.51 -4.76
CA ASP A 319 -10.66 6.16 -5.85
C ASP A 319 -11.66 6.62 -6.92
N TYR A 320 -11.39 7.78 -7.54
CA TYR A 320 -12.17 8.36 -8.64
C TYR A 320 -12.81 7.31 -9.56
N SER A 321 -14.09 7.52 -9.91
CA SER A 321 -14.86 6.55 -10.69
C SER A 321 -14.11 6.13 -11.96
N ILE A 322 -13.92 4.82 -12.12
CA ILE A 322 -13.23 4.16 -13.25
C ILE A 322 -13.85 4.52 -14.62
N SER A 323 -15.01 5.17 -14.64
CA SER A 323 -15.79 5.54 -15.83
C SER A 323 -15.24 6.72 -16.63
N THR A 324 -14.38 7.59 -16.08
CA THR A 324 -13.82 8.71 -16.86
C THR A 324 -12.61 8.25 -17.64
N ARG A 325 -12.81 7.91 -18.92
CA ARG A 325 -11.74 7.66 -19.89
C ARG A 325 -11.39 8.95 -20.60
N GLU A 326 -10.40 9.67 -20.09
CA GLU A 326 -9.86 10.86 -20.73
C GLU A 326 -8.69 10.47 -21.64
N LEU A 327 -8.66 10.94 -22.89
CA LEU A 327 -7.52 10.71 -23.78
C LEU A 327 -6.26 11.40 -23.21
N ILE A 328 -5.08 10.81 -23.48
CA ILE A 328 -3.80 11.36 -22.98
C ILE A 328 -3.64 12.84 -23.38
N ASP A 329 -3.91 13.19 -24.65
CA ASP A 329 -3.70 14.55 -25.14
C ASP A 329 -4.67 15.54 -24.49
N ASP A 330 -5.93 15.14 -24.30
CA ASP A 330 -6.93 15.95 -23.61
C ASP A 330 -6.52 16.18 -22.15
N TYR A 331 -6.05 15.14 -21.47
CA TYR A 331 -5.55 15.23 -20.10
C TYR A 331 -4.36 16.20 -20.00
N ILE A 332 -3.36 16.07 -20.88
CA ILE A 332 -2.17 16.93 -20.91
C ILE A 332 -2.56 18.38 -21.16
N LYS A 333 -3.44 18.63 -22.13
CA LYS A 333 -3.92 19.97 -22.48
C LYS A 333 -4.70 20.61 -21.34
N LYS A 334 -5.66 19.88 -20.75
CA LYS A 334 -6.50 20.33 -19.64
C LYS A 334 -5.68 20.68 -18.41
N ASN A 335 -4.67 19.87 -18.08
CA ASN A 335 -3.81 20.08 -16.93
C ASN A 335 -2.60 20.98 -17.22
N LYS A 336 -2.50 21.54 -18.44
CA LYS A 336 -1.42 22.47 -18.86
C LYS A 336 -0.01 21.89 -18.63
N LEU A 337 0.17 20.60 -18.89
CA LEU A 337 1.43 19.91 -18.58
C LEU A 337 2.51 20.13 -19.63
N GLY A 338 2.16 20.58 -20.84
CA GLY A 338 3.11 20.85 -21.91
C GLY A 338 3.92 19.63 -22.36
N GLY A 339 5.00 19.89 -23.08
CA GLY A 339 5.97 18.90 -23.55
C GLY A 339 5.60 18.21 -24.86
N ASP A 340 6.62 17.86 -25.64
CA ASP A 340 6.47 17.10 -26.86
C ASP A 340 6.39 15.60 -26.54
N ARG A 341 5.64 14.87 -27.37
CA ARG A 341 5.69 13.41 -27.37
C ARG A 341 7.05 12.99 -27.96
N ALA A 342 7.82 12.24 -27.18
CA ALA A 342 9.21 11.94 -27.52
C ALA A 342 9.37 11.12 -28.80
#